data_AF-A0AAW9S9X4-F1
#
_entry.id   AF-A0AAW9S9X4-F1
#
_cell.length_a   1.000
_cell.length_b   1.000
_cell.length_c   1.000
_cell.angle_alpha   90.00
_cell.angle_beta   90.00
_cell.angle_gamma   90.00
#
_symmetry.space_group_name_H-M   'P 1'
#
loop_
_entity.id
_entity.type
_entity.pdbx_description
1 polymer ?
#
loop_
_entity_poly.entity_id
_entity_poly.type
_entity_poly.pdbx_seq_one_letter_code
_entity_poly.pdbx_strand_id
1 'polypeptide(L)'
;MGNLVWQVELNIYGKIRTLVKGSAQDCPFRYQRQYEDAETGLYYNRFRYYSPESGTYISQDPIGLAGNNPNIYAYTKDSNVWIDIFGLDCNSLGEWGEKFAKEQLEGSGKYKRVFPVQNKSNNGIDLVGQRHDGKFDFFEVKTTGVGKDAKGNRRAVGLSDRQRNSTFFVDDVLTKAQGGGYGVSPQLATQMKNNIGNKRIIDVFVDNGKVNSVLTSIW
;
A
#
# COMPACT_ATOMS: atom_id res chain seq x y z
N MET A 1 -26.78 -24.57 -24.74
CA MET A 1 -27.02 -23.36 -23.91
C MET A 1 -26.90 -23.76 -22.44
N GLY A 2 -26.35 -22.92 -21.58
CA GLY A 2 -26.23 -23.22 -20.15
C GLY A 2 -27.51 -22.87 -19.39
N ASN A 3 -27.92 -23.74 -18.46
CA ASN A 3 -29.03 -23.48 -17.55
C ASN A 3 -28.49 -22.88 -16.24
N LEU A 4 -29.12 -21.83 -15.72
CA LEU A 4 -28.80 -21.31 -14.38
C LEU A 4 -29.15 -22.37 -13.33
N VAL A 5 -28.18 -22.82 -12.54
CA VAL A 5 -28.38 -23.85 -11.50
C VAL A 5 -28.35 -23.29 -10.08
N TRP A 6 -27.66 -22.15 -9.87
CA TRP A 6 -27.51 -21.55 -8.55
C TRP A 6 -27.33 -20.03 -8.66
N GLN A 7 -27.97 -19.27 -7.76
CA GLN A 7 -27.83 -17.82 -7.67
C GLN A 7 -28.15 -17.36 -6.25
N VAL A 8 -27.33 -16.47 -5.69
CA VAL A 8 -27.52 -15.86 -4.37
C VAL A 8 -27.17 -14.39 -4.40
N GLU A 9 -27.66 -13.66 -3.40
CA GLU A 9 -27.19 -12.33 -3.04
C GLU A 9 -26.45 -12.40 -1.71
N LEU A 10 -25.24 -11.84 -1.65
CA LEU A 10 -24.43 -11.79 -0.44
C LEU A 10 -24.54 -10.42 0.23
N ASN A 11 -24.51 -10.39 1.57
CA ASN A 11 -24.37 -9.14 2.32
C ASN A 11 -22.89 -8.66 2.32
N ILE A 12 -22.60 -7.54 2.99
CA ILE A 12 -21.26 -6.93 3.07
C ILE A 12 -20.18 -7.81 3.73
N TYR A 13 -20.58 -8.89 4.40
CA TYR A 13 -19.69 -9.87 5.05
C TYR A 13 -19.65 -11.21 4.30
N GLY A 14 -20.22 -11.28 3.09
CA GLY A 14 -20.24 -12.50 2.29
C GLY A 14 -21.28 -13.54 2.72
N LYS A 15 -22.13 -13.24 3.71
CA LYS A 15 -23.23 -14.11 4.13
C LYS A 15 -24.35 -14.08 3.10
N ILE A 16 -24.94 -15.23 2.80
CA ILE A 16 -26.13 -15.30 1.94
C ILE A 16 -27.25 -14.50 2.61
N ARG A 17 -27.68 -13.44 1.93
CA ARG A 17 -28.84 -12.63 2.30
C ARG A 17 -30.10 -13.15 1.63
N THR A 18 -29.99 -13.50 0.34
CA THR A 18 -31.11 -13.98 -0.48
C THR A 18 -30.66 -15.18 -1.31
N LEU A 19 -31.40 -16.28 -1.25
CA LEU A 19 -31.23 -17.42 -2.16
C LEU A 19 -32.19 -17.25 -3.33
N VAL A 20 -31.65 -17.01 -4.53
CA VAL A 20 -32.45 -16.74 -5.74
C VAL A 20 -32.75 -18.02 -6.50
N LYS A 21 -31.80 -18.97 -6.54
CA LYS A 21 -31.99 -20.29 -7.18
C LYS A 21 -31.06 -21.35 -6.58
N GLY A 22 -31.55 -22.58 -6.51
CA GLY A 22 -30.82 -23.74 -5.97
C GLY A 22 -30.96 -23.83 -4.44
N SER A 23 -29.98 -24.46 -3.80
CA SER A 23 -29.81 -24.55 -2.35
C SER A 23 -28.54 -23.82 -1.89
N ALA A 24 -28.49 -23.40 -0.63
CA ALA A 24 -27.30 -22.75 -0.05
C ALA A 24 -26.07 -23.67 -0.05
N GLN A 25 -26.29 -24.99 -0.01
CA GLN A 25 -25.25 -26.02 -0.01
C GLN A 25 -24.79 -26.44 -1.42
N ASP A 26 -25.51 -26.06 -2.48
CA ASP A 26 -25.15 -26.44 -3.86
C ASP A 26 -23.84 -25.80 -4.31
N CYS A 27 -23.47 -24.66 -3.70
CA CYS A 27 -22.23 -23.96 -3.96
C CYS A 27 -21.64 -23.47 -2.63
N PRO A 28 -20.47 -23.99 -2.20
CA PRO A 28 -19.82 -23.58 -0.97
C PRO A 28 -19.06 -22.26 -1.12
N PHE A 29 -18.96 -21.70 -2.33
CA PHE A 29 -18.23 -20.45 -2.55
C PHE A 29 -19.05 -19.24 -2.09
N ARG A 30 -18.38 -18.29 -1.45
CA ARG A 30 -18.96 -17.03 -0.97
C ARG A 30 -18.30 -15.87 -1.71
N TYR A 31 -17.68 -14.91 -1.02
CA TYR A 31 -16.77 -13.99 -1.70
C TYR A 31 -15.55 -14.72 -2.27
N GLN A 32 -14.79 -14.03 -3.12
CA GLN A 32 -13.64 -14.62 -3.81
C GLN A 32 -12.71 -15.30 -2.79
N ARG A 33 -12.44 -16.60 -3.00
CA ARG A 33 -11.61 -17.48 -2.15
C ARG A 33 -12.19 -17.89 -0.79
N GLN A 34 -13.39 -17.44 -0.43
CA GLN A 34 -14.11 -17.95 0.73
C GLN A 34 -14.81 -19.26 0.38
N TYR A 35 -14.48 -20.31 1.13
CA TYR A 35 -15.19 -21.58 1.12
C TYR A 35 -15.95 -21.72 2.43
N GLU A 36 -17.27 -21.84 2.38
CA GLU A 36 -18.06 -22.12 3.57
C GLU A 36 -17.83 -23.56 4.01
N ASP A 37 -17.34 -23.70 5.25
CA ASP A 37 -17.33 -24.97 5.96
C ASP A 37 -18.73 -25.22 6.52
N ALA A 38 -19.41 -26.23 5.98
CA ALA A 38 -20.79 -26.54 6.34
C ALA A 38 -20.95 -27.05 7.78
N GLU A 39 -19.89 -27.58 8.41
CA GLU A 39 -19.95 -28.06 9.79
C GLU A 39 -19.97 -26.89 10.79
N THR A 40 -19.20 -25.84 10.49
CA THR A 40 -18.98 -24.72 11.41
C THR A 40 -19.72 -23.45 11.01
N GLY A 41 -20.13 -23.31 9.74
CA GLY A 41 -20.66 -22.08 9.16
C GLY A 41 -19.61 -20.98 8.97
N LEU A 42 -18.33 -21.27 9.23
CA LEU A 42 -17.22 -20.35 9.04
C LEU A 42 -16.70 -20.42 7.61
N TYR A 43 -16.08 -19.32 7.16
CA TYR A 43 -15.51 -19.25 5.82
C TYR A 43 -14.01 -19.47 5.89
N TYR A 44 -13.54 -20.54 5.28
CA TYR A 44 -12.13 -20.84 5.18
C TYR A 44 -11.47 -19.95 4.13
N ASN A 45 -10.50 -19.16 4.58
CA ASN A 45 -9.64 -18.30 3.78
C ASN A 45 -8.18 -18.74 3.97
N ARG A 46 -7.80 -19.85 3.32
CA ARG A 46 -6.45 -20.46 3.26
C ARG A 46 -5.68 -20.65 4.58
N PHE A 47 -5.37 -19.59 5.32
CA PHE A 47 -4.66 -19.64 6.59
C PHE A 47 -5.53 -19.27 7.79
N ARG A 48 -6.74 -18.74 7.59
CA ARG A 48 -7.63 -18.33 8.68
C ARG A 48 -9.09 -18.67 8.40
N TYR A 49 -9.84 -18.85 9.47
CA TYR A 49 -11.29 -18.97 9.43
C TYR A 49 -11.93 -17.61 9.71
N TYR A 50 -12.83 -17.20 8.81
CA TYR A 50 -13.58 -15.96 8.85
C TYR A 50 -15.00 -16.23 9.34
N SER A 51 -15.49 -15.41 10.27
CA SER A 51 -16.86 -15.43 10.74
C SER A 51 -17.69 -14.41 9.95
N PRO A 52 -18.64 -14.86 9.10
CA PRO A 52 -19.55 -13.95 8.40
C PRO A 52 -20.55 -13.26 9.34
N GLU A 53 -20.69 -13.75 10.58
CA GLU A 53 -21.54 -13.15 11.60
C GLU A 53 -20.92 -11.90 12.19
N SER A 54 -19.62 -11.95 12.52
CA SER A 54 -18.89 -10.81 13.10
C SER A 54 -18.14 -9.98 12.07
N GLY A 55 -17.94 -10.48 10.86
CA GLY A 55 -17.16 -9.82 9.83
C GLY A 55 -15.64 -9.88 10.06
N THR A 56 -15.17 -10.82 10.88
CA THR A 56 -13.76 -10.90 11.33
C THR A 56 -13.20 -12.31 11.25
N TYR A 57 -11.89 -12.45 11.25
CA TYR A 57 -11.24 -13.73 11.54
C TYR A 57 -11.42 -14.14 13.00
N ILE A 58 -11.52 -15.44 13.24
CA ILE A 58 -11.66 -16.01 14.59
C ILE A 58 -10.30 -16.27 15.27
N SER A 59 -9.21 -16.23 14.51
CA SER A 59 -7.84 -16.35 15.00
C SER A 59 -7.05 -15.08 14.71
N GLN A 60 -6.05 -14.78 15.55
CA GLN A 60 -5.10 -13.70 15.29
C GLN A 60 -4.36 -13.92 13.97
N ASP A 61 -3.96 -12.82 13.34
CA ASP A 61 -3.07 -12.85 12.18
C ASP A 61 -1.74 -13.54 12.55
N PRO A 62 -1.35 -14.65 11.88
CA PRO A 62 -0.09 -15.33 12.13
C PRO A 62 1.15 -14.46 11.96
N ILE A 63 1.08 -13.37 11.17
CA ILE A 63 2.17 -12.41 11.03
C ILE A 63 2.03 -11.20 11.97
N GLY A 64 0.98 -11.18 12.78
CA GLY A 64 0.72 -10.17 13.80
C GLY A 64 0.67 -8.75 13.24
N LEU A 65 1.33 -7.81 13.92
CA LEU A 65 1.39 -6.41 13.50
C LEU A 65 2.19 -6.20 12.20
N ALA A 66 2.90 -7.22 11.70
CA ALA A 66 3.62 -7.12 10.43
C ALA A 66 2.68 -7.04 9.21
N GLY A 67 1.40 -7.39 9.35
CA GLY A 67 0.37 -7.22 8.31
C GLY A 67 -0.20 -5.80 8.20
N ASN A 68 0.43 -4.82 8.86
CA ASN A 68 0.06 -3.40 8.83
C ASN A 68 -1.43 -3.12 9.16
N ASN A 69 -2.05 -4.02 9.94
CA ASN A 69 -3.42 -3.90 10.40
C ASN A 69 -3.42 -3.78 11.93
N PRO A 70 -3.90 -2.67 12.51
CA PRO A 70 -3.97 -2.51 13.96
C PRO A 70 -4.95 -3.49 14.61
N ASN A 71 -5.89 -4.07 13.85
CA ASN A 71 -6.77 -5.13 14.30
C ASN A 71 -6.32 -6.47 13.69
N ILE A 72 -5.60 -7.27 14.49
CA ILE A 72 -5.08 -8.59 14.09
C ILE A 72 -6.16 -9.64 13.79
N TYR A 73 -7.44 -9.33 14.00
CA TYR A 73 -8.58 -10.18 13.63
C TYR A 73 -9.34 -9.67 12.40
N ALA A 74 -8.99 -8.52 11.84
CA ALA A 74 -9.76 -7.94 10.74
C ALA A 74 -9.47 -8.61 9.39
N TYR A 75 -10.50 -8.68 8.54
CA TYR A 75 -10.44 -9.27 7.20
C TYR A 75 -9.77 -8.35 6.17
N THR A 76 -10.38 -7.20 5.89
CA THR A 76 -9.85 -6.17 5.00
C THR A 76 -10.33 -4.80 5.46
N LYS A 77 -9.58 -3.74 5.12
CA LYS A 77 -9.97 -2.34 5.45
C LYS A 77 -11.24 -1.88 4.70
N ASP A 78 -11.42 -2.33 3.46
CA ASP A 78 -12.64 -2.12 2.66
C ASP A 78 -12.85 -3.29 1.69
N SER A 79 -13.86 -4.13 1.94
CA SER A 79 -14.15 -5.34 1.16
C SER A 79 -14.62 -5.05 -0.28
N ASN A 80 -14.97 -3.82 -0.62
CA ASN A 80 -15.38 -3.46 -1.99
C ASN A 80 -14.18 -3.16 -2.91
N VAL A 81 -13.04 -2.83 -2.32
CA VAL A 81 -11.82 -2.42 -3.05
C VAL A 81 -10.66 -3.38 -2.79
N TRP A 82 -10.68 -4.11 -1.67
CA TRP A 82 -9.59 -4.95 -1.21
C TRP A 82 -10.06 -6.40 -1.02
N ILE A 83 -9.19 -7.33 -1.41
CA ILE A 83 -9.38 -8.77 -1.21
C ILE A 83 -8.13 -9.28 -0.49
N ASP A 84 -8.29 -9.92 0.66
CA ASP A 84 -7.19 -10.56 1.39
C ASP A 84 -6.87 -11.92 0.78
N ILE A 85 -6.10 -11.89 -0.32
CA ILE A 85 -5.78 -13.04 -1.20
C ILE A 85 -5.14 -14.20 -0.42
N PHE A 86 -4.36 -13.91 0.61
CA PHE A 86 -3.63 -14.91 1.38
C PHE A 86 -4.18 -15.13 2.77
N GLY A 87 -5.02 -14.25 3.31
CA GLY A 87 -5.36 -14.29 4.71
C GLY A 87 -4.28 -13.70 5.60
N LEU A 88 -3.42 -12.82 5.08
CA LEU A 88 -2.16 -12.41 5.75
C LEU A 88 -1.69 -10.97 5.49
N ASP A 89 -2.18 -10.22 4.51
CA ASP A 89 -1.61 -8.88 4.29
C ASP A 89 -2.48 -7.95 3.43
N CYS A 90 -2.46 -6.66 3.77
CA CYS A 90 -2.87 -5.55 2.90
C CYS A 90 -1.84 -4.40 2.92
N ASN A 91 -0.56 -4.69 2.70
CA ASN A 91 0.39 -3.65 2.33
C ASN A 91 -0.14 -2.91 1.10
N SER A 92 -0.38 -1.61 1.23
CA SER A 92 -0.78 -0.80 0.09
C SER A 92 0.36 -0.82 -0.93
N LEU A 93 0.04 -0.89 -2.23
CA LEU A 93 1.06 -0.89 -3.30
C LEU A 93 2.08 0.26 -3.15
N GLY A 94 1.67 1.40 -2.57
CA GLY A 94 2.56 2.51 -2.21
C GLY A 94 3.65 2.12 -1.21
N GLU A 95 3.28 1.57 -0.05
CA GLU A 95 4.21 1.19 1.03
C GLU A 95 5.27 0.18 0.57
N TRP A 96 4.85 -0.78 -0.25
CA TRP A 96 5.78 -1.76 -0.80
C TRP A 96 6.81 -1.11 -1.73
N GLY A 97 6.39 -0.19 -2.59
CA GLY A 97 7.31 0.50 -3.50
C GLY A 97 8.22 1.48 -2.78
N GLU A 98 7.74 2.17 -1.74
CA GLU A 98 8.59 2.99 -0.86
C GLU A 98 9.66 2.14 -0.16
N LYS A 99 9.27 0.99 0.39
CA LYS A 99 10.22 0.05 1.00
C LYS A 99 11.27 -0.41 0.01
N PHE A 100 10.85 -0.84 -1.17
CA PHE A 100 11.76 -1.29 -2.22
C PHE A 100 12.72 -0.16 -2.67
N ALA A 101 12.19 1.05 -2.92
CA ALA A 101 12.99 2.21 -3.30
C ALA A 101 14.03 2.56 -2.23
N LYS A 102 13.64 2.50 -0.95
CA LYS A 102 14.54 2.73 0.18
C LYS A 102 15.70 1.72 0.19
N GLU A 103 15.40 0.43 0.08
CA GLU A 103 16.42 -0.64 0.04
C GLU A 103 17.43 -0.42 -1.11
N GLN A 104 16.95 -0.01 -2.30
CA GLN A 104 17.83 0.31 -3.43
C GLN A 104 18.71 1.54 -3.18
N LEU A 105 18.15 2.59 -2.58
CA LEU A 105 18.91 3.81 -2.25
C LEU A 105 19.98 3.53 -1.19
N GLU A 106 19.64 2.76 -0.15
CA GLU A 106 20.59 2.35 0.90
C GLU A 106 21.68 1.44 0.34
N GLY A 107 21.32 0.47 -0.50
CA GLY A 107 22.26 -0.44 -1.16
C GLY A 107 23.16 0.22 -2.22
N SER A 108 22.82 1.44 -2.68
CA SER A 108 23.59 2.13 -3.72
C SER A 108 24.95 2.67 -3.27
N GLY A 109 25.20 2.76 -1.95
CA GLY A 109 26.40 3.36 -1.37
C GLY A 109 26.48 4.90 -1.49
N LYS A 110 25.55 5.55 -2.21
CA LYS A 110 25.56 7.01 -2.45
C LYS A 110 25.15 7.84 -1.23
N TYR A 111 24.41 7.24 -0.30
CA TYR A 111 23.81 7.92 0.84
C TYR A 111 24.33 7.33 2.16
N LYS A 112 24.59 8.21 3.15
CA LYS A 112 24.92 7.86 4.54
C LYS A 112 23.73 7.19 5.24
N ARG A 113 22.52 7.66 4.92
CA ARG A 113 21.25 7.15 5.43
C ARG A 113 20.10 7.59 4.53
N VAL A 114 19.04 6.80 4.52
CA VAL A 114 17.79 7.10 3.82
C VAL A 114 16.62 6.98 4.80
N PHE A 115 15.76 7.98 4.87
CA PHE A 115 14.65 8.03 5.85
C PHE A 115 13.46 8.83 5.33
N PRO A 116 12.23 8.51 5.75
CA PRO A 116 11.04 9.31 5.40
C PRO A 116 10.96 10.60 6.22
N VAL A 117 10.24 11.60 5.71
CA VAL A 117 9.89 12.84 6.45
C VAL A 117 8.39 13.07 6.32
N GLN A 118 7.61 12.43 7.20
CA GLN A 118 6.14 12.36 7.13
C GLN A 118 5.51 12.75 8.46
N ASN A 119 4.38 13.46 8.41
CA ASN A 119 3.59 13.79 9.61
C ASN A 119 2.77 12.58 10.10
N LYS A 120 2.04 12.75 11.22
CA LYS A 120 1.21 11.68 11.83
C LYS A 120 0.14 11.10 10.91
N SER A 121 -0.21 11.79 9.83
CA SER A 121 -1.18 11.36 8.83
C SER A 121 -0.49 10.80 7.58
N ASN A 122 0.79 10.44 7.66
CA ASN A 122 1.64 9.94 6.57
C ASN A 122 1.74 10.90 5.37
N ASN A 123 1.54 12.20 5.59
CA ASN A 123 1.74 13.22 4.56
C ASN A 123 3.13 13.86 4.73
N GLY A 124 3.90 13.94 3.66
CA GLY A 124 5.22 14.56 3.67
C GLY A 124 6.06 14.05 2.51
N ILE A 125 7.38 14.04 2.69
CA ILE A 125 8.32 13.55 1.69
C ILE A 125 8.54 12.07 1.93
N ASP A 126 8.33 11.24 0.90
CA ASP A 126 8.39 9.79 0.99
C ASP A 126 9.76 9.32 1.47
N LEU A 127 10.85 9.75 0.80
CA LEU A 127 12.21 9.42 1.21
C LEU A 127 13.17 10.61 1.07
N VAL A 128 14.13 10.68 2.00
CA VAL A 128 15.24 11.63 2.00
C VAL A 128 16.55 10.87 2.13
N GLY A 129 17.45 11.09 1.19
CA GLY A 129 18.80 10.51 1.19
C GLY A 129 19.83 11.55 1.63
N GLN A 130 20.45 11.36 2.80
CA GLN A 130 21.58 12.19 3.21
C GLN A 130 22.85 11.71 2.51
N ARG A 131 23.43 12.55 1.67
CA ARG A 131 24.68 12.28 0.94
C ARG A 131 25.89 12.38 1.85
N HIS A 132 27.01 11.81 1.40
CA HIS A 132 28.28 11.87 2.13
C HIS A 132 28.83 13.29 2.28
N ASP A 133 28.56 14.17 1.31
CA ASP A 133 28.94 15.58 1.29
C ASP A 133 28.02 16.49 2.14
N GLY A 134 27.03 15.92 2.83
CA GLY A 134 26.12 16.66 3.71
C GLY A 134 24.88 17.24 3.02
N LYS A 135 24.74 17.08 1.70
CA LYS A 135 23.50 17.45 0.98
C LYS A 135 22.39 16.42 1.20
N PHE A 136 21.14 16.84 1.01
CA PHE A 136 19.96 15.98 1.13
C PHE A 136 19.24 15.88 -0.21
N ASP A 137 19.19 14.68 -0.80
CA ASP A 137 18.33 14.41 -1.95
C ASP A 137 16.94 13.99 -1.46
N PHE A 138 15.89 14.42 -2.15
CA PHE A 138 14.49 14.18 -1.80
C PHE A 138 13.82 13.35 -2.90
N PHE A 139 13.04 12.37 -2.49
CA PHE A 139 12.42 11.41 -3.39
C PHE A 139 10.93 11.32 -3.12
N GLU A 140 10.16 11.50 -4.18
CA GLU A 140 8.77 11.05 -4.24
C GLU A 140 8.77 9.64 -4.86
N VAL A 141 8.08 8.69 -4.23
CA VAL A 141 7.95 7.34 -4.75
C VAL A 141 6.57 7.16 -5.35
N LYS A 142 6.52 6.53 -6.53
CA LYS A 142 5.28 6.21 -7.22
C LYS A 142 5.31 4.74 -7.60
N THR A 143 4.48 3.97 -6.91
CA THR A 143 4.27 2.57 -7.25
C THR A 143 3.09 2.45 -8.20
N THR A 144 3.24 1.68 -9.27
CA THR A 144 2.15 1.46 -10.21
C THR A 144 2.11 0.01 -10.68
N GLY A 145 0.90 -0.57 -10.68
CA GLY A 145 0.63 -1.92 -11.17
C GLY A 145 0.79 -2.05 -12.68
N VAL A 146 0.24 -1.13 -13.47
CA VAL A 146 0.45 -1.06 -14.93
C VAL A 146 0.09 0.35 -15.41
N GLY A 147 1.05 1.27 -15.50
CA GLY A 147 0.81 2.65 -15.95
C GLY A 147 1.60 2.95 -17.21
N LYS A 148 0.88 3.26 -18.29
CA LYS A 148 1.47 3.84 -19.50
C LYS A 148 1.05 5.31 -19.58
N ASP A 149 1.96 6.22 -19.91
CA ASP A 149 1.62 7.59 -20.22
C ASP A 149 0.70 7.67 -21.46
N ALA A 150 0.17 8.85 -21.76
CA ALA A 150 -0.67 9.08 -22.95
C ALA A 150 0.03 8.75 -24.30
N LYS A 151 1.34 8.48 -24.28
CA LYS A 151 2.18 8.08 -25.42
C LYS A 151 2.57 6.60 -25.37
N GLY A 152 2.08 5.84 -24.40
CA GLY A 152 2.33 4.40 -24.26
C GLY A 152 3.61 4.01 -23.48
N ASN A 153 4.39 4.98 -22.97
CA ASN A 153 5.63 4.70 -22.23
C ASN A 153 5.35 4.34 -20.78
N ARG A 154 6.11 3.40 -20.20
CA ARG A 154 6.06 3.09 -18.76
C ARG A 154 6.62 4.28 -17.96
N ARG A 155 5.75 5.05 -17.30
CA ARG A 155 6.07 6.20 -16.43
C ARG A 155 5.00 6.31 -15.34
N ALA A 156 5.31 6.92 -14.20
CA ALA A 156 4.25 7.31 -13.27
C ALA A 156 3.28 8.28 -13.95
N VAL A 157 2.01 7.90 -13.97
CA VAL A 157 0.90 8.73 -14.46
C VAL A 157 0.16 9.32 -13.27
N GLY A 158 -0.31 10.56 -13.39
CA GLY A 158 -1.16 11.19 -12.36
C GLY A 158 -0.43 11.94 -11.23
N LEU A 159 0.82 12.38 -11.42
CA LEU A 159 1.46 13.32 -10.48
C LEU A 159 0.60 14.58 -10.34
N SER A 160 0.22 14.93 -9.11
CA SER A 160 -0.44 16.20 -8.81
C SER A 160 0.48 17.38 -9.16
N ASP A 161 -0.08 18.55 -9.45
CA ASP A 161 0.73 19.76 -9.73
C ASP A 161 1.69 20.09 -8.59
N ARG A 162 1.32 19.73 -7.36
CA ARG A 162 2.17 19.82 -6.15
C ARG A 162 3.40 18.91 -6.22
N GLN A 163 3.24 17.68 -6.73
CA GLN A 163 4.34 16.72 -6.92
C GLN A 163 5.18 17.03 -8.16
N ARG A 164 4.58 17.66 -9.18
CA ARG A 164 5.30 18.19 -10.35
C ARG A 164 6.17 19.41 -10.00
N ASN A 165 5.78 20.17 -8.97
CA ASN A 165 6.54 21.33 -8.48
C ASN A 165 7.29 21.01 -7.16
N SER A 166 8.16 19.99 -7.23
CA SER A 166 8.86 19.40 -6.08
C SER A 166 9.65 20.40 -5.23
N THR A 167 10.06 21.55 -5.80
CA THR A 167 10.78 22.60 -5.06
C THR A 167 9.93 23.29 -4.01
N PHE A 168 8.72 23.75 -4.36
CA PHE A 168 7.82 24.38 -3.38
C PHE A 168 7.29 23.38 -2.37
N PHE A 169 7.05 22.14 -2.80
CA PHE A 169 6.58 21.07 -1.92
C PHE A 169 7.60 20.73 -0.82
N VAL A 170 8.86 20.51 -1.19
CA VAL A 170 9.93 20.21 -0.22
C VAL A 170 10.14 21.39 0.72
N ASP A 171 10.13 22.63 0.22
CA ASP A 171 10.29 23.81 1.07
C ASP A 171 9.13 23.97 2.07
N ASP A 172 7.88 23.75 1.65
CA ASP A 172 6.69 23.78 2.52
C ASP A 172 6.77 22.72 3.63
N VAL A 173 7.13 21.48 3.29
CA VAL A 173 7.25 20.38 4.25
C VAL A 173 8.37 20.68 5.25
N LEU A 174 9.54 21.11 4.78
CA LEU A 174 10.67 21.42 5.66
C LEU A 174 10.39 22.62 6.57
N THR A 175 9.73 23.65 6.05
CA THR A 175 9.31 24.82 6.86
C THR A 175 8.37 24.41 7.99
N LYS A 176 7.40 23.53 7.70
CA LYS A 176 6.51 22.97 8.73
C LYS A 176 7.26 22.11 9.74
N ALA A 177 8.19 21.28 9.27
CA ALA A 177 9.01 20.42 10.14
C ALA A 177 9.94 21.21 11.08
N GLN A 178 10.33 22.44 10.74
CA GLN A 178 11.06 23.34 11.66
C GLN A 178 10.23 23.73 12.89
N GLY A 179 8.90 23.76 12.77
CA GLY A 179 7.99 23.94 13.90
C GLY A 179 7.81 22.70 14.78
N GLY A 180 8.42 21.57 14.41
CA GLY A 180 8.26 20.26 15.06
C GLY A 180 7.27 19.34 14.34
N GLY A 181 7.42 18.03 14.55
CA GLY A 181 6.65 16.99 13.87
C GLY A 181 7.41 16.34 12.71
N TYR A 182 6.68 15.73 11.78
CA TYR A 182 7.24 15.10 10.57
C TYR A 182 8.29 13.98 10.80
N GLY A 183 8.36 13.42 12.01
CA GLY A 183 9.32 12.38 12.36
C GLY A 183 10.79 12.85 12.43
N VAL A 184 11.05 14.16 12.40
CA VAL A 184 12.40 14.73 12.41
C VAL A 184 12.52 15.86 13.44
N SER A 185 13.75 16.13 13.89
CA SER A 185 13.99 17.26 14.80
C SER A 185 13.97 18.61 14.04
N PRO A 186 13.57 19.71 14.69
CA PRO A 186 13.66 21.06 14.10
C PRO A 186 15.07 21.43 13.57
N GLN A 187 16.11 20.96 14.26
CA GLN A 187 17.50 21.16 13.85
C GLN A 187 17.82 20.42 12.56
N LEU A 188 17.39 19.15 12.44
CA LEU A 188 17.58 18.38 11.21
C LEU A 188 16.76 18.98 10.06
N ALA A 189 15.53 19.44 10.31
CA ALA A 189 14.71 20.12 9.30
C ALA A 189 15.40 21.39 8.77
N THR A 190 15.99 22.20 9.66
CA THR A 190 16.77 23.39 9.29
C THR A 190 18.04 23.01 8.50
N GLN A 191 18.74 21.95 8.91
CA GLN A 191 19.90 21.45 8.19
C GLN A 191 19.54 20.99 6.77
N MET A 192 18.43 20.27 6.61
CA MET A 192 17.91 19.84 5.31
C MET A 192 17.57 21.03 4.42
N LYS A 193 16.91 22.05 4.98
CA LYS A 193 16.52 23.26 4.23
C LYS A 193 17.73 24.05 3.74
N ASN A 194 18.81 24.10 4.53
CA ASN A 194 20.04 24.79 4.15
C ASN A 194 20.92 24.00 3.17
N ASN A 195 20.69 22.70 3.01
CA ASN A 195 21.54 21.80 2.22
C ASN A 195 20.73 20.97 1.21
N ILE A 196 19.77 21.60 0.54
CA ILE A 196 18.91 20.93 -0.46
C ILE A 196 19.76 20.45 -1.63
N GLY A 197 19.68 19.15 -1.91
CA GLY A 197 20.23 18.48 -3.07
C GLY A 197 19.18 18.28 -4.17
N ASN A 198 19.25 17.13 -4.84
CA ASN A 198 18.36 16.81 -5.95
C ASN A 198 16.96 16.45 -5.45
N LYS A 199 15.95 16.75 -6.26
CA LYS A 199 14.58 16.29 -6.03
C LYS A 199 14.21 15.35 -7.17
N ARG A 200 13.80 14.14 -6.86
CA ARG A 200 13.62 13.07 -7.85
C ARG A 200 12.30 12.34 -7.63
N ILE A 201 11.82 11.71 -8.70
CA ILE A 201 10.72 10.78 -8.63
C ILE A 201 11.26 9.39 -8.93
N ILE A 202 10.92 8.44 -8.07
CA ILE A 202 11.23 7.03 -8.24
C ILE A 202 9.95 6.32 -8.66
N ASP A 203 9.92 5.87 -9.91
CA ASP A 203 8.83 5.05 -10.43
C ASP A 203 9.17 3.58 -10.20
N VAL A 204 8.34 2.91 -9.40
CA VAL A 204 8.43 1.48 -9.12
C VAL A 204 7.30 0.76 -9.85
N PHE A 205 7.65 -0.07 -10.82
CA PHE A 205 6.69 -0.82 -11.62
C PHE A 205 6.55 -2.24 -11.09
N VAL A 206 5.32 -2.63 -10.74
CA VAL A 206 5.03 -3.91 -10.09
C VAL A 206 4.05 -4.70 -10.93
N ASP A 207 4.36 -5.94 -11.27
CA ASP A 207 3.46 -6.84 -11.98
C ASP A 207 3.39 -8.16 -11.22
N ASN A 208 2.17 -8.66 -10.98
CA ASN A 208 1.93 -9.89 -10.23
C ASN A 208 2.71 -9.98 -8.90
N GLY A 209 2.85 -8.85 -8.19
CA GLY A 209 3.57 -8.77 -6.91
C GLY A 209 5.11 -8.78 -7.01
N LYS A 210 5.69 -8.61 -8.21
CA LYS A 210 7.15 -8.51 -8.42
C LYS A 210 7.55 -7.18 -9.05
N VAL A 211 8.70 -6.63 -8.66
CA VAL A 211 9.27 -5.45 -9.34
C VAL A 211 9.71 -5.89 -10.73
N ASN A 212 9.21 -5.21 -11.75
CA ASN A 212 9.63 -5.41 -13.14
C ASN A 212 10.65 -4.37 -13.60
N SER A 213 10.63 -3.16 -13.06
CA SER A 213 11.62 -2.12 -13.38
C SER A 213 11.58 -0.96 -12.37
N VAL A 214 12.71 -0.24 -12.26
CA VAL A 214 12.82 1.03 -11.55
C VAL A 214 13.27 2.09 -12.54
N LEU A 215 12.55 3.20 -12.61
CA LEU A 215 12.99 4.39 -13.33
C LEU A 215 13.15 5.54 -12.35
N THR A 216 14.37 6.04 -12.22
CA THR A 216 14.61 7.32 -11.57
C THR A 216 14.58 8.39 -12.66
N SER A 217 13.52 9.19 -12.72
CA SER A 217 13.48 10.34 -13.62
C SER A 217 14.09 11.56 -12.93
N ILE A 218 14.95 12.27 -13.66
CA ILE A 218 15.46 13.59 -13.29
C ILE A 218 14.48 14.60 -13.88
N TRP A 219 14.03 15.54 -13.06
CA TRP A 219 13.43 16.79 -13.53
C TRP A 219 14.41 17.91 -13.27
#